data_AF-A0A3M2EVQ0-F1
#
_entry.id   AF-A0A3M2EVQ0-F1
#
_cell.length_a   1.000
_cell.length_b   1.000
_cell.length_c   1.000
_cell.angle_alpha   90.00
_cell.angle_beta   90.00
_cell.angle_gamma   90.00
#
_symmetry.space_group_name_H-M   'P 1'
#
loop_
_entity.id
_entity.type
_entity.pdbx_description
1 polymer ?
#
loop_
_entity_poly.entity_id
_entity_poly.type
_entity_poly.pdbx_seq_one_letter_code
_entity_poly.pdbx_strand_id
1 'polypeptide(L)' 'WEYRWEATPGSHQIRVRATDASGARQPDEDDDPFDGFNPVVRIPVQVRDA' A
#
# COMPACT_ATOMS: atom_id res chain seq x y z
N TRP A 1 6.95 -6.84 7.32
CA TRP A 1 6.74 -5.67 8.20
C TRP A 1 5.34 -5.77 8.75
N GLU A 2 5.07 -5.17 9.91
CA GLU A 2 3.75 -5.18 10.56
C GLU A 2 3.42 -3.78 11.05
N TYR A 3 2.15 -3.38 10.96
CA TYR A 3 1.66 -2.10 11.47
C TYR A 3 0.33 -2.33 12.18
N ARG A 4 0.30 -2.03 13.48
CA ARG A 4 -0.95 -2.08 14.25
C ARG A 4 -1.72 -0.78 14.04
N TRP A 5 -2.95 -0.89 13.58
CA TRP A 5 -3.84 0.22 13.34
C TRP A 5 -5.08 0.10 14.23
N GLU A 6 -5.42 1.18 14.92
CA GLU A 6 -6.72 1.34 15.60
C GLU A 6 -7.76 1.78 14.55
N ALA A 7 -8.54 0.82 14.05
CA ALA A 7 -9.45 1.04 12.95
C ALA A 7 -10.79 1.64 13.42
N THR A 8 -11.25 2.70 12.75
CA THR A 8 -12.62 3.21 12.94
C THR A 8 -13.57 2.54 11.93
N PRO A 9 -14.84 2.29 12.30
CA PRO A 9 -15.86 1.81 11.37
C PRO A 9 -15.94 2.68 10.11
N GLY A 10 -16.12 2.04 8.94
CA GLY A 10 -16.20 2.73 7.66
C GLY A 10 -15.30 2.15 6.57
N SER A 11 -15.37 2.78 5.38
CA SER A 11 -14.55 2.42 4.23
C SER A 11 -13.18 3.08 4.32
N HIS A 12 -12.12 2.28 4.14
CA HIS A 12 -10.74 2.74 4.14
C HIS A 12 -9.97 2.14 2.97
N GLN A 13 -8.79 2.70 2.70
CA GLN A 13 -7.84 2.14 1.74
C GLN A 13 -6.47 2.03 2.41
N ILE A 14 -6.00 0.80 2.62
CA ILE A 14 -4.64 0.55 3.09
C ILE A 14 -3.70 0.70 1.90
N ARG A 15 -2.60 1.45 2.08
CA ARG A 15 -1.56 1.65 1.08
C ARG A 15 -0.22 1.17 1.62
N VAL A 16 0.51 0.41 0.81
CA VAL A 16 1.81 -0.17 1.19
C VAL A 16 2.86 0.23 0.17
N ARG A 17 3.99 0.73 0.66
CA ARG A 17 5.16 1.13 -0.13
C ARG A 17 6.44 0.61 0.51
N ALA A 18 7.30 -0.02 -0.28
CA ALA A 18 8.66 -0.38 0.11
C ALA A 18 9.68 0.68 -0.33
N THR A 19 10.80 0.73 0.40
CA THR A 19 12.04 1.42 0.01
C THR A 19 13.18 0.43 0.20
N ASP A 20 14.06 0.26 -0.79
CA ASP A 20 15.21 -0.64 -0.67
C ASP A 20 16.43 0.06 -0.04
N ALA A 21 17.54 -0.68 0.12
CA ALA A 21 18.77 -0.17 0.73
C ALA A 21 19.48 0.92 -0.10
N SER A 22 19.18 1.02 -1.39
CA SER A 22 19.69 2.08 -2.28
C SER A 22 18.86 3.37 -2.20
N GLY A 23 17.69 3.30 -1.57
CA GLY A 23 16.73 4.41 -1.48
C GLY A 23 15.68 4.42 -2.59
N ALA A 24 15.67 3.43 -3.48
CA ALA A 24 14.63 3.30 -4.51
C ALA A 24 13.28 3.01 -3.84
N ARG A 25 12.24 3.73 -4.27
CA ARG A 25 10.88 3.64 -3.72
C ARG A 25 9.92 3.19 -4.80
N GLN A 26 8.96 2.34 -4.43
CA GLN A 26 7.88 1.99 -5.35
C GLN A 26 7.09 3.25 -5.79
N PRO A 27 6.72 3.34 -7.08
CA PRO A 27 5.94 4.45 -7.62
C PRO A 27 4.45 4.33 -7.24
N ASP A 28 3.70 5.41 -7.40
CA ASP A 28 2.25 5.40 -7.15
C ASP A 28 1.45 4.67 -8.23
N GLU A 29 1.94 4.69 -9.46
CA GLU A 29 1.41 4.06 -10.68
C GLU A 29 2.55 3.28 -11.37
N ASP A 30 2.22 2.22 -12.11
CA ASP A 30 3.17 1.36 -12.81
C ASP A 30 3.42 1.91 -14.22
N ASP A 31 4.37 2.83 -14.33
CA ASP A 31 4.57 3.62 -15.55
C ASP A 31 5.72 3.09 -16.44
N ASP A 32 6.53 2.14 -15.93
CA ASP A 32 7.62 1.50 -16.68
C ASP A 32 7.26 0.04 -17.01
N PRO A 33 7.03 -0.32 -18.28
CA PRO A 33 6.68 -1.69 -18.65
C PRO A 33 7.87 -2.67 -18.57
N PHE A 34 9.09 -2.21 -18.25
CA PHE A 34 10.31 -3.01 -18.29
C PHE A 34 10.91 -3.37 -16.92
N ASP A 35 10.41 -2.79 -15.82
CA ASP A 35 10.89 -3.08 -14.45
C ASP A 35 9.99 -4.07 -13.69
N GLY A 36 8.90 -4.51 -14.32
CA GLY A 36 7.92 -5.42 -13.76
C GLY A 36 6.97 -4.72 -12.79
N PHE A 37 5.78 -5.29 -12.60
CA PHE A 37 4.70 -4.63 -11.87
C PHE A 37 5.08 -4.31 -10.41
N ASN A 38 5.31 -3.04 -10.10
CA ASN A 38 5.81 -2.60 -8.79
C ASN A 38 5.09 -1.40 -8.13
N PRO A 39 3.85 -1.01 -8.47
CA PRO A 39 3.23 0.18 -7.87
C PRO A 39 2.91 -0.04 -6.38
N VAL A 40 2.62 1.05 -5.67
CA VAL A 40 2.03 1.01 -4.32
C VAL A 40 0.81 0.10 -4.31
N VAL A 41 0.82 -0.91 -3.43
CA VAL A 41 -0.33 -1.80 -3.25
C VAL A 41 -1.43 -1.05 -2.52
N ARG A 42 -2.66 -1.11 -3.07
CA ARG A 42 -3.85 -0.45 -2.52
C ARG A 42 -4.92 -1.49 -2.21
N ILE A 43 -5.28 -1.64 -0.94
CA ILE A 43 -6.26 -2.63 -0.47
C ILE A 43 -7.46 -1.87 0.08
N PRO A 44 -8.61 -1.85 -0.63
CA PRO A 44 -9.85 -1.32 -0.07
C PRO A 44 -10.33 -2.26 1.04
N VAL A 45 -10.73 -1.69 2.18
CA VAL A 45 -11.27 -2.44 3.31
C VAL A 45 -12.52 -1.77 3.84
N GLN A 46 -13.48 -2.58 4.29
CA GLN A 46 -14.64 -2.13 5.05
C GLN A 46 -14.47 -2.59 6.49
N VAL A 47 -14.31 -1.64 7.40
CA VAL A 47 -14.33 -1.90 8.84
C VAL A 47 -15.79 -1.84 9.29
N ARG A 48 -16.24 -2.90 9.95
CA ARG A 48 -17.60 -2.99 10.52
C ARG A 48 -17.53 -2.65 12.00
N ASP A 49 -18.65 -2.16 12.53
CA ASP A 49 -18.85 -2.10 13.98
C ASP A 49 -18.75 -3.51 14.59
N ALA A 50 -18.33 -3.57 15.86
CA ALA A 50 -18.22 -4.80 16.64
C ALA A 50 -19.57 -5.26 17.19
#